data_AF-A0A225WMK5-F1
#
_entry.id   AF-A0A225WMK5-F1
#
_cell.length_a   1.000
_cell.length_b   1.000
_cell.length_c   1.000
_cell.angle_alpha   90.00
_cell.angle_beta   90.00
_cell.angle_gamma   90.00
#
_symmetry.space_group_name_H-M   'P 1'
#
loop_
_entity.id
_entity.type
_entity.pdbx_description
1 polymer ?
#
loop_
_entity_poly.entity_id
_entity_poly.type
_entity_poly.pdbx_seq_one_letter_code
_entity_poly.pdbx_strand_id
1 'polypeptide(L)'
;MATRAVKRSLLAFLTSVIVAIACIIDESVDEDEDDEDEWDFMDDNAILELSKRQNNGEQAATNGIKEFCVDSLPLDRVDDDFCDCEDGSDEPNTSACSHVLLSSEKPPFGREFNCKADDKMVSLALMKDGLCDCCDGSDENEGVCRNTCAVEWQVRLKTLRERLDVVQRGQKVRKQYLMDAVDKVTQIKEDFERLAEQYQAGQRAFEDLQLQAQHNPQLRGQLEQSYNVLRRVQYVTYVQSRVAEPIAEPSTFSDAAWKPAFVELAGQCFSYTVDEKELKGGTPNVIPRKYDIVLCPFQNVSQTEPLYPSWTKAEHQTKGGVATTDGNEEVPRPIGLGVWNGWQDSIGFTRVQNYNHGEPCANGQEREARVELSCGVTNRVVSVEEREMCEYEIHLETPAACSKAEEDALQDEIAQVKAFPKDTKTTGHDEL
;
A
#
# COMPACT_ATOMS: atom_id res chain seq x y z
N MET A 1 -0.44 67.41 3.07
CA MET A 1 -1.75 66.72 2.98
C MET A 1 -1.68 65.32 2.34
N ALA A 2 -0.55 64.89 1.75
CA ALA A 2 -0.44 63.57 1.09
C ALA A 2 -0.19 62.36 2.02
N THR A 3 0.18 62.56 3.29
CA THR A 3 0.55 61.48 4.22
C THR A 3 -0.62 60.86 4.99
N ARG A 4 -1.80 61.49 4.97
CA ARG A 4 -3.02 60.96 5.64
C ARG A 4 -3.87 60.06 4.74
N ALA A 5 -3.74 60.17 3.42
CA ALA A 5 -4.50 59.35 2.46
C ALA A 5 -3.94 57.93 2.34
N VAL A 6 -2.62 57.78 2.32
CA VAL A 6 -1.95 56.46 2.22
C VAL A 6 -2.16 55.62 3.48
N LYS A 7 -2.12 56.24 4.68
CA LYS A 7 -2.38 55.55 5.95
C LYS A 7 -3.82 55.07 6.10
N ARG A 8 -4.80 55.74 5.48
CA ARG A 8 -6.20 55.30 5.49
C ARG A 8 -6.46 54.12 4.54
N SER A 9 -5.72 54.02 3.44
CA SER A 9 -5.85 52.93 2.48
C SER A 9 -5.25 51.61 2.99
N LEU A 10 -4.13 51.68 3.74
CA LEU A 10 -3.51 50.52 4.39
C LEU A 10 -4.31 50.00 5.58
N LEU A 11 -4.90 50.90 6.38
CA LEU A 11 -5.79 50.48 7.47
C LEU A 11 -7.05 49.79 6.94
N ALA A 12 -7.63 50.28 5.84
CA ALA A 12 -8.81 49.67 5.22
C ALA A 12 -8.55 48.28 4.64
N PHE A 13 -7.34 48.05 4.08
CA PHE A 13 -6.91 46.75 3.58
C PHE A 13 -6.66 45.75 4.72
N LEU A 14 -5.97 46.19 5.79
CA LEU A 14 -5.74 45.35 6.98
C LEU A 14 -7.04 44.99 7.68
N THR A 15 -8.01 45.90 7.80
CA THR A 15 -9.32 45.57 8.37
C THR A 15 -10.14 44.63 7.50
N SER A 16 -9.97 44.66 6.17
CA SER A 16 -10.69 43.75 5.27
C SER A 16 -10.13 42.32 5.30
N VAL A 17 -8.83 42.16 5.55
CA VAL A 17 -8.19 40.85 5.72
C VAL A 17 -8.52 40.27 7.11
N ILE A 18 -8.56 41.11 8.15
CA ILE A 18 -8.91 40.69 9.51
C ILE A 18 -10.38 40.26 9.62
N VAL A 19 -11.31 40.93 8.92
CA VAL A 19 -12.73 40.55 8.91
C VAL A 19 -13.00 39.28 8.08
N ALA A 20 -12.17 38.97 7.08
CA ALA A 20 -12.30 37.73 6.29
C ALA A 20 -11.80 36.48 7.05
N ILE A 21 -10.90 36.66 8.02
CA ILE A 21 -10.31 35.54 8.79
C ILE A 21 -11.06 35.31 10.11
N ALA A 22 -11.79 36.30 10.63
CA ALA A 22 -12.54 36.20 11.89
C ALA A 22 -13.84 35.36 11.84
N CYS A 23 -14.11 34.63 10.75
CA CYS A 23 -15.32 33.81 10.61
C CYS A 23 -15.10 32.30 10.87
N ILE A 24 -13.92 31.88 11.30
CA ILE A 24 -13.63 30.45 11.55
C ILE A 24 -13.06 30.29 12.96
N ILE A 25 -13.99 29.96 13.85
CA ILE A 25 -13.84 29.15 15.06
C ILE A 25 -13.43 29.88 16.35
N ASP A 26 -14.32 29.69 17.32
CA ASP A 26 -14.34 30.00 18.73
C ASP A 26 -13.85 28.77 19.52
N GLU A 27 -13.56 28.99 20.79
CA GLU A 27 -13.43 27.99 21.85
C GLU A 27 -12.03 27.48 22.24
N SER A 28 -11.90 27.42 23.57
CA SER A 28 -10.74 27.45 24.46
C SER A 28 -10.21 26.07 24.80
N VAL A 29 -8.89 25.91 24.93
CA VAL A 29 -8.29 24.81 25.70
C VAL A 29 -7.05 25.30 26.43
N ASP A 30 -6.99 24.90 27.70
CA ASP A 30 -6.13 25.35 28.79
C ASP A 30 -4.64 25.00 28.62
N GLU A 31 -3.84 25.81 29.33
CA GLU A 31 -2.40 25.68 29.55
C GLU A 31 -2.10 24.42 30.37
N ASP A 32 -1.12 23.61 29.95
CA ASP A 32 -0.35 22.75 30.86
C ASP A 32 1.14 22.83 30.51
N GLU A 33 1.91 22.93 31.58
CA GLU A 33 3.30 23.36 31.72
C GLU A 33 4.32 22.29 31.30
N ASP A 34 5.47 22.79 30.84
CA ASP A 34 6.85 22.29 31.00
C ASP A 34 7.09 20.79 31.20
N ASP A 35 7.80 20.18 30.23
CA ASP A 35 8.82 19.15 30.51
C ASP A 35 9.99 19.32 29.53
N GLU A 36 11.12 19.79 30.07
CA GLU A 36 12.42 19.83 29.42
C GLU A 36 13.01 18.40 29.40
N ASP A 37 12.74 17.63 28.34
CA ASP A 37 13.42 16.34 28.13
C ASP A 37 14.63 16.46 27.20
N GLU A 38 15.76 16.20 27.84
CA GLU A 38 17.14 16.07 27.41
C GLU A 38 17.29 15.13 26.21
N TRP A 39 17.73 15.67 25.07
CA TRP A 39 18.01 14.92 23.85
C TRP A 39 19.35 14.20 23.98
N ASP A 40 19.34 12.91 24.33
CA ASP A 40 20.53 12.05 24.26
C ASP A 40 20.82 11.62 22.80
N PHE A 41 21.90 12.17 22.27
CA PHE A 41 22.46 11.94 20.95
C PHE A 41 23.35 10.68 20.96
N MET A 42 22.96 9.67 20.17
CA MET A 42 23.76 8.57 19.57
C MET A 42 24.79 7.83 20.46
N ASP A 43 24.53 6.55 20.73
CA ASP A 43 25.55 5.58 21.15
C ASP A 43 26.22 4.95 19.91
N ASP A 44 27.45 5.37 19.62
CA ASP A 44 28.34 4.79 18.62
C ASP A 44 28.91 3.46 19.11
N ASN A 45 28.15 2.36 18.98
CA ASN A 45 28.68 1.00 18.90
C ASN A 45 27.64 -0.02 18.40
N ALA A 46 27.39 -0.03 17.10
CA ALA A 46 26.77 -1.18 16.41
C ALA A 46 27.34 -1.42 14.99
N ILE A 47 28.61 -1.02 14.76
CA ILE A 47 29.37 -1.36 13.55
C ILE A 47 30.66 -2.03 13.99
N LEU A 48 30.62 -3.36 14.18
CA LEU A 48 31.71 -4.33 13.96
C LEU A 48 31.41 -5.67 14.65
N GLU A 49 30.42 -6.43 14.15
CA GLU A 49 30.39 -7.87 14.45
C GLU A 49 29.79 -8.76 13.34
N LEU A 50 30.05 -8.43 12.07
CA LEU A 50 29.82 -9.37 10.95
C LEU A 50 30.93 -9.35 9.90
N SER A 51 32.19 -9.51 10.33
CA SER A 51 33.28 -9.80 9.38
C SER A 51 34.35 -10.73 9.97
N LYS A 52 33.94 -11.91 10.46
CA LYS A 52 34.79 -13.10 10.52
C LYS A 52 34.00 -14.36 10.16
N ARG A 53 33.62 -14.47 8.89
CA ARG A 53 33.64 -15.78 8.22
C ARG A 53 34.84 -15.76 7.29
N GLN A 54 35.95 -16.27 7.82
CA GLN A 54 37.10 -16.59 7.01
C GLN A 54 36.65 -17.59 5.93
N ASN A 55 36.91 -17.19 4.70
CA ASN A 55 37.22 -18.10 3.61
C ASN A 55 38.23 -19.14 4.11
N ASN A 56 37.77 -20.38 4.29
CA ASN A 56 38.60 -21.53 4.00
C ASN A 56 37.96 -22.18 2.77
N GLY A 57 38.60 -21.93 1.63
CA GLY A 57 38.46 -22.82 0.50
C GLY A 57 39.12 -24.13 0.87
N GLU A 58 38.33 -25.20 0.91
CA GLU A 58 38.83 -26.55 0.75
C GLU A 58 38.43 -27.02 -0.65
N GLN A 59 39.48 -27.29 -1.41
CA GLN A 59 39.44 -27.75 -2.78
C GLN A 59 38.79 -29.13 -2.86
N ALA A 60 37.90 -29.27 -3.85
CA ALA A 60 37.70 -30.44 -4.70
C ALA A 60 37.98 -31.83 -4.09
N ALA A 61 36.91 -32.53 -3.76
CA ALA A 61 36.85 -33.99 -3.84
C ALA A 61 35.53 -34.41 -4.50
N THR A 62 35.63 -34.73 -5.79
CA THR A 62 34.98 -35.86 -6.48
C THR A 62 33.51 -36.19 -6.23
N ASN A 63 32.72 -36.12 -7.31
CA ASN A 63 31.60 -37.01 -7.68
C ASN A 63 30.94 -37.79 -6.53
N GLY A 64 29.80 -37.28 -6.06
CA GLY A 64 28.79 -38.07 -5.37
C GLY A 64 27.43 -37.56 -5.80
N ILE A 65 26.74 -38.30 -6.65
CA ILE A 65 25.29 -38.16 -6.84
C ILE A 65 24.70 -38.36 -5.45
N LYS A 66 23.98 -37.38 -4.90
CA LYS A 66 23.14 -37.64 -3.73
C LYS A 66 22.08 -38.65 -4.22
N GLU A 67 22.26 -39.92 -3.88
CA GLU A 67 21.21 -40.93 -4.02
C GLU A 67 20.00 -40.42 -3.22
N PHE A 68 18.88 -40.21 -3.92
CA PHE A 68 17.62 -39.94 -3.25
C PHE A 68 17.14 -41.26 -2.62
N CYS A 69 16.42 -41.20 -1.49
CA CYS A 69 15.96 -42.41 -0.81
C CYS A 69 15.13 -43.33 -1.75
N VAL A 70 14.39 -42.72 -2.69
CA VAL A 70 13.62 -43.41 -3.74
C VAL A 70 14.46 -44.32 -4.64
N ASP A 71 15.75 -44.02 -4.86
CA ASP A 71 16.65 -44.84 -5.71
C ASP A 71 16.98 -46.20 -5.05
N SER A 72 16.77 -46.30 -3.73
CA SER A 72 17.05 -47.49 -2.91
C SER A 72 15.81 -48.32 -2.57
N LEU A 73 14.61 -47.83 -2.93
CA LEU A 73 13.33 -48.47 -2.61
C LEU A 73 12.83 -49.37 -3.74
N PRO A 74 12.15 -50.49 -3.41
CA PRO A 74 11.38 -51.24 -4.40
C PRO A 74 10.25 -50.39 -4.97
N LEU A 75 9.92 -50.57 -6.26
CA LEU A 75 8.83 -49.85 -6.94
C LEU A 75 7.46 -50.03 -6.26
N ASP A 76 7.27 -51.11 -5.51
CA ASP A 76 6.02 -51.38 -4.77
C ASP A 76 5.84 -50.47 -3.53
N ARG A 77 6.87 -49.69 -3.18
CA ARG A 77 6.93 -48.77 -2.04
C ARG A 77 7.08 -47.31 -2.45
N VAL A 78 6.79 -47.03 -3.72
CA VAL A 78 6.75 -45.69 -4.26
C VAL A 78 5.28 -45.41 -4.54
N ASP A 79 4.77 -44.30 -4.04
CA ASP A 79 3.35 -43.94 -4.11
C ASP A 79 2.38 -44.95 -3.44
N ASP A 80 2.77 -45.57 -2.31
CA ASP A 80 2.00 -46.63 -1.61
C ASP A 80 1.16 -46.14 -0.41
N ASP A 81 0.96 -44.83 -0.30
CA ASP A 81 0.27 -44.12 0.79
C ASP A 81 0.97 -44.34 2.16
N PHE A 82 2.27 -44.62 2.17
CA PHE A 82 3.08 -44.78 3.37
C PHE A 82 4.45 -44.09 3.25
N CYS A 83 4.73 -43.16 4.16
CA CYS A 83 6.01 -42.45 4.17
C CYS A 83 7.14 -43.30 4.77
N ASP A 84 7.88 -43.98 3.90
CA ASP A 84 9.06 -44.80 4.19
C ASP A 84 10.36 -43.97 4.24
N CYS A 85 10.44 -42.85 3.52
CA CYS A 85 11.65 -42.03 3.48
C CYS A 85 11.66 -40.85 4.45
N GLU A 86 12.82 -40.61 5.08
CA GLU A 86 13.06 -39.43 5.92
C GLU A 86 13.09 -38.10 5.12
N ASP A 87 13.33 -38.16 3.81
CA ASP A 87 13.33 -37.00 2.91
C ASP A 87 11.99 -36.80 2.18
N GLY A 88 11.06 -37.76 2.28
CA GLY A 88 9.75 -37.76 1.62
C GLY A 88 9.81 -37.95 0.11
N SER A 89 10.89 -38.52 -0.42
CA SER A 89 11.11 -38.75 -1.86
C SER A 89 10.28 -39.87 -2.49
N ASP A 90 9.67 -40.70 -1.65
CA ASP A 90 8.92 -41.92 -1.97
C ASP A 90 7.45 -41.68 -2.33
N GLU A 91 6.87 -40.54 -1.94
CA GLU A 91 5.44 -40.25 -2.10
C GLU A 91 5.19 -38.95 -2.89
N PRO A 92 5.67 -38.83 -4.15
CA PRO A 92 5.41 -37.65 -4.98
C PRO A 92 3.94 -37.50 -5.43
N ASN A 93 3.17 -38.59 -5.46
CA ASN A 93 1.78 -38.60 -5.92
C ASN A 93 0.78 -38.95 -4.81
N THR A 94 1.20 -38.99 -3.55
CA THR A 94 0.29 -39.16 -2.40
C THR A 94 0.57 -38.15 -1.28
N SER A 95 -0.38 -38.02 -0.35
CA SER A 95 -0.28 -37.12 0.79
C SER A 95 0.51 -37.70 1.97
N ALA A 96 1.00 -38.93 1.88
CA ALA A 96 1.56 -39.67 3.01
C ALA A 96 2.82 -39.01 3.61
N CYS A 97 3.67 -38.40 2.79
CA CYS A 97 4.86 -37.66 3.24
C CYS A 97 4.66 -36.15 3.47
N SER A 98 3.43 -35.65 3.45
CA SER A 98 3.13 -34.21 3.61
C SER A 98 3.74 -33.57 4.87
N HIS A 99 3.76 -34.29 6.00
CA HIS A 99 4.36 -33.83 7.26
C HIS A 99 5.89 -33.65 7.17
N VAL A 100 6.58 -34.53 6.45
CA VAL A 100 8.05 -34.50 6.25
C VAL A 100 8.44 -33.35 5.32
N LEU A 101 7.64 -33.13 4.28
CA LEU A 101 7.84 -32.05 3.31
C LEU A 101 7.58 -30.66 3.92
N LEU A 102 6.64 -30.53 4.85
CA LEU A 102 6.38 -29.29 5.61
C LEU A 102 7.51 -28.97 6.61
N SER A 103 8.10 -30.00 7.22
CA SER A 103 9.16 -29.86 8.23
C SER A 103 10.54 -29.57 7.63
N SER A 104 10.74 -29.89 6.35
CA SER A 104 12.03 -29.75 5.66
C SER A 104 12.19 -28.36 5.03
N GLU A 105 13.25 -27.62 5.36
CA GLU A 105 13.51 -26.28 4.79
C GLU A 105 13.81 -26.30 3.27
N LYS A 106 14.32 -27.41 2.74
CA LYS A 106 14.56 -27.65 1.31
C LYS A 106 14.21 -29.09 0.95
N PRO A 107 12.94 -29.40 0.66
CA PRO A 107 12.56 -30.75 0.27
C PRO A 107 13.15 -31.13 -1.09
N PRO A 108 13.45 -32.41 -1.34
CA PRO A 108 13.98 -32.92 -2.60
C PRO A 108 12.99 -32.80 -3.77
N PHE A 109 11.68 -32.82 -3.47
CA PHE A 109 10.58 -32.62 -4.41
C PHE A 109 9.68 -31.48 -3.97
N GLY A 110 8.92 -30.90 -4.92
CA GLY A 110 7.98 -29.81 -4.65
C GLY A 110 6.90 -30.22 -3.65
N ARG A 111 6.43 -29.28 -2.83
CA ARG A 111 5.32 -29.50 -1.87
C ARG A 111 3.94 -29.54 -2.56
N GLU A 112 3.95 -29.53 -3.88
CA GLU A 112 2.81 -29.22 -4.74
C GLU A 112 2.69 -30.27 -5.84
N PHE A 113 1.47 -30.74 -6.07
CA PHE A 113 1.08 -31.62 -7.14
C PHE A 113 0.57 -30.82 -8.33
N ASN A 114 0.95 -31.23 -9.53
CA ASN A 114 0.45 -30.64 -10.76
C ASN A 114 -0.77 -31.41 -11.27
N CYS A 115 -1.90 -30.74 -11.45
CA CYS A 115 -3.06 -31.34 -12.08
C CYS A 115 -2.73 -31.78 -13.53
N LYS A 116 -3.27 -32.91 -13.99
CA LYS A 116 -2.94 -33.45 -15.31
C LYS A 116 -3.52 -32.59 -16.45
N ALA A 117 -4.69 -31.99 -16.24
CA ALA A 117 -5.36 -31.16 -17.23
C ALA A 117 -5.15 -29.64 -17.07
N ASP A 118 -4.59 -29.15 -15.97
CA ASP A 118 -4.40 -27.72 -15.72
C ASP A 118 -3.02 -27.47 -15.10
N ASP A 119 -2.42 -26.30 -15.33
CA ASP A 119 -1.17 -25.87 -14.67
C ASP A 119 -1.39 -25.49 -13.18
N LYS A 120 -2.49 -25.95 -12.59
CA LYS A 120 -2.83 -25.67 -11.21
C LYS A 120 -2.00 -26.58 -10.31
N MET A 121 -1.21 -25.92 -9.46
CA MET A 121 -0.46 -26.57 -8.39
C MET A 121 -1.35 -26.65 -7.14
N VAL A 122 -1.52 -27.85 -6.61
CA VAL A 122 -2.32 -28.16 -5.43
C VAL A 122 -1.39 -28.69 -4.34
N SER A 123 -1.56 -28.28 -3.08
CA SER A 123 -0.75 -28.82 -1.98
C SER A 123 -0.89 -30.33 -1.88
N LEU A 124 0.21 -31.06 -1.65
CA LEU A 124 0.16 -32.53 -1.48
C LEU A 124 -0.79 -32.98 -0.35
N ALA A 125 -1.02 -32.13 0.65
CA ALA A 125 -1.96 -32.40 1.74
C ALA A 125 -3.44 -32.50 1.29
N LEU A 126 -3.77 -31.98 0.11
CA LEU A 126 -5.11 -31.98 -0.46
C LEU A 126 -5.33 -33.17 -1.43
N MET A 127 -4.32 -34.01 -1.64
CA MET A 127 -4.50 -35.23 -2.42
C MET A 127 -5.31 -36.27 -1.65
N LYS A 128 -6.29 -36.88 -2.33
CA LYS A 128 -7.14 -37.94 -1.78
C LYS A 128 -7.87 -37.52 -0.49
N ASP A 129 -8.21 -36.23 -0.33
CA ASP A 129 -8.95 -35.71 0.82
C ASP A 129 -10.48 -35.75 0.63
N GLY A 130 -10.94 -36.16 -0.56
CA GLY A 130 -12.34 -36.27 -0.96
C GLY A 130 -12.94 -34.97 -1.49
N LEU A 131 -12.13 -33.92 -1.67
CA LEU A 131 -12.49 -32.68 -2.33
C LEU A 131 -11.83 -32.62 -3.71
N CYS A 132 -12.55 -32.07 -4.69
CA CYS A 132 -12.03 -31.94 -6.05
C CYS A 132 -11.36 -30.58 -6.22
N ASP A 133 -10.05 -30.53 -6.05
CA ASP A 133 -9.21 -29.36 -6.27
C ASP A 133 -8.69 -29.28 -7.71
N CYS A 134 -8.46 -30.41 -8.37
CA CYS A 134 -8.15 -30.45 -9.79
C CYS A 134 -9.44 -30.50 -10.63
N CYS A 135 -9.51 -29.68 -11.69
CA CYS A 135 -10.70 -29.60 -12.54
C CYS A 135 -11.05 -30.91 -13.26
N ASP A 136 -10.05 -31.80 -13.43
CA ASP A 136 -10.18 -33.12 -14.06
C ASP A 136 -10.37 -34.24 -13.04
N GLY A 137 -10.18 -33.95 -11.75
CA GLY A 137 -10.22 -34.93 -10.67
C GLY A 137 -8.95 -35.78 -10.55
N SER A 138 -7.81 -35.33 -11.11
CA SER A 138 -6.54 -36.08 -11.04
C SER A 138 -5.93 -36.15 -9.64
N ASP A 139 -6.42 -35.32 -8.72
CA ASP A 139 -6.11 -35.32 -7.29
C ASP A 139 -6.82 -36.43 -6.51
N GLU A 140 -7.89 -37.00 -7.08
CA GLU A 140 -8.76 -37.95 -6.42
C GLU A 140 -8.83 -39.29 -7.15
N ASN A 141 -9.34 -40.30 -6.44
CA ASN A 141 -9.55 -41.62 -7.03
C ASN A 141 -10.59 -41.55 -8.16
N GLU A 142 -10.44 -42.43 -9.17
CA GLU A 142 -11.35 -42.49 -10.31
C GLU A 142 -12.82 -42.62 -9.89
N GLY A 143 -13.66 -41.65 -10.30
CA GLY A 143 -15.10 -41.65 -10.06
C GLY A 143 -15.59 -40.80 -8.89
N VAL A 144 -14.70 -40.20 -8.10
CA VAL A 144 -15.07 -39.22 -7.04
C VAL A 144 -15.41 -37.86 -7.67
N CYS A 145 -14.58 -37.41 -8.61
CA CYS A 145 -14.67 -36.07 -9.20
C CYS A 145 -15.24 -36.08 -10.62
N ARG A 146 -15.96 -35.00 -10.98
CA ARG A 146 -16.47 -34.75 -12.33
C ARG A 146 -15.57 -33.75 -13.03
N ASN A 147 -15.27 -33.99 -14.31
CA ASN A 147 -14.47 -33.06 -15.08
C ASN A 147 -15.23 -31.76 -15.38
N THR A 148 -14.78 -30.65 -14.79
CA THR A 148 -15.29 -29.28 -14.98
C THR A 148 -14.33 -28.38 -15.76
N CYS A 149 -13.17 -28.90 -16.19
CA CYS A 149 -12.10 -28.14 -16.84
C CYS A 149 -12.60 -27.27 -18.01
N ALA A 150 -13.50 -27.79 -18.85
CA ALA A 150 -13.99 -27.05 -20.01
C ALA A 150 -14.73 -25.75 -19.63
N VAL A 151 -15.44 -25.73 -18.49
CA VAL A 151 -16.16 -24.55 -18.00
C VAL A 151 -15.19 -23.60 -17.30
N GLU A 152 -14.31 -24.14 -16.46
CA GLU A 152 -13.31 -23.34 -15.73
C GLU A 152 -12.35 -22.63 -16.68
N TRP A 153 -11.86 -23.30 -17.73
CA TRP A 153 -11.03 -22.67 -18.76
C TRP A 153 -11.75 -21.54 -19.49
N GLN A 154 -13.06 -21.67 -19.75
CA GLN A 154 -13.84 -20.59 -20.38
C GLN A 154 -13.94 -19.37 -19.46
N VAL A 155 -14.16 -19.60 -18.16
CA VAL A 155 -14.18 -18.54 -17.15
C VAL A 155 -12.82 -17.88 -17.04
N ARG A 156 -11.73 -18.65 -16.93
CA ARG A 156 -10.35 -18.14 -16.85
C ARG A 156 -9.94 -17.37 -18.11
N LEU A 157 -10.27 -17.87 -19.30
CA LEU A 157 -10.03 -17.14 -20.55
C LEU A 157 -10.82 -15.83 -20.63
N LYS A 158 -12.03 -15.81 -20.08
CA LYS A 158 -12.85 -14.60 -20.03
C LYS A 158 -12.22 -13.57 -19.08
N THR A 159 -11.85 -13.95 -17.86
CA THR A 159 -11.22 -13.05 -16.88
C THR A 159 -9.89 -12.49 -17.39
N LEU A 160 -9.04 -13.34 -17.99
CA LEU A 160 -7.76 -12.88 -18.57
C LEU A 160 -7.97 -11.90 -19.72
N ARG A 161 -8.96 -12.12 -20.59
CA ARG A 161 -9.28 -11.18 -21.68
C ARG A 161 -9.81 -9.84 -21.17
N GLU A 162 -10.66 -9.88 -20.15
CA GLU A 162 -11.17 -8.66 -19.49
C GLU A 162 -10.02 -7.87 -18.86
N ARG A 163 -9.09 -8.55 -18.17
CA ARG A 163 -7.88 -7.92 -17.63
C ARG A 163 -6.99 -7.35 -18.74
N LEU A 164 -6.76 -8.08 -19.82
CA LEU A 164 -5.96 -7.62 -20.96
C LEU A 164 -6.55 -6.35 -21.59
N ASP A 165 -7.87 -6.26 -21.78
CA ASP A 165 -8.52 -5.07 -22.31
C ASP A 165 -8.34 -3.85 -21.38
N VAL A 166 -8.44 -4.05 -20.06
CA VAL A 166 -8.16 -3.01 -19.06
C VAL A 166 -6.72 -2.52 -19.18
N VAL A 167 -5.74 -3.42 -19.27
CA VAL A 167 -4.32 -3.06 -19.40
C VAL A 167 -4.06 -2.31 -20.72
N GLN A 168 -4.63 -2.78 -21.84
CA GLN A 168 -4.47 -2.13 -23.14
C GLN A 168 -5.09 -0.72 -23.18
N ARG A 169 -6.25 -0.53 -22.55
CA ARG A 169 -6.87 0.79 -22.41
C ARG A 169 -6.06 1.68 -21.48
N GLY A 170 -5.62 1.16 -20.33
CA GLY A 170 -4.76 1.87 -19.38
C GLY A 170 -3.44 2.32 -20.01
N GLN A 171 -2.79 1.48 -20.83
CA GLN A 171 -1.58 1.86 -21.57
C GLN A 171 -1.79 3.02 -22.55
N LYS A 172 -2.96 3.11 -23.20
CA LYS A 172 -3.26 4.25 -24.09
C LYS A 172 -3.31 5.56 -23.30
N VAL A 173 -3.95 5.55 -22.14
CA VAL A 173 -4.02 6.71 -21.23
C VAL A 173 -2.64 7.02 -20.63
N ARG A 174 -1.87 6.00 -20.25
CA ARG A 174 -0.49 6.17 -19.77
C ARG A 174 0.39 6.94 -20.75
N LYS A 175 0.25 6.68 -22.06
CA LYS A 175 1.01 7.43 -23.07
C LYS A 175 0.68 8.92 -23.05
N GLN A 176 -0.56 9.28 -22.77
CA GLN A 176 -0.97 10.69 -22.59
C GLN A 176 -0.34 11.26 -21.32
N TYR A 177 -0.39 10.53 -20.19
CA TYR A 177 0.23 10.97 -18.94
C TYR A 177 1.73 11.21 -19.09
N LEU A 178 2.45 10.40 -19.88
CA LEU A 178 3.87 10.61 -20.16
C LEU A 178 4.15 11.88 -20.95
N MET A 179 3.23 12.29 -21.83
CA MET A 179 3.35 13.55 -22.58
C MET A 179 3.09 14.75 -21.65
N ASP A 180 2.03 14.68 -20.84
CA ASP A 180 1.63 15.74 -19.92
C ASP A 180 2.59 15.87 -18.71
N ALA A 181 3.28 14.79 -18.36
CA ALA A 181 4.23 14.75 -17.24
C ALA A 181 5.37 15.77 -17.40
N VAL A 182 5.85 16.02 -18.62
CA VAL A 182 6.95 16.97 -18.85
C VAL A 182 6.52 18.37 -18.43
N ASP A 183 5.34 18.81 -18.88
CA ASP A 183 4.80 20.13 -18.58
C ASP A 183 4.49 20.25 -17.08
N LYS A 184 3.88 19.23 -16.48
CA LYS A 184 3.59 19.22 -15.04
C LYS A 184 4.84 19.25 -14.17
N VAL A 185 5.88 18.51 -14.54
CA VAL A 185 7.18 18.55 -13.85
C VAL A 185 7.73 19.98 -13.84
N THR A 186 7.67 20.69 -14.97
CA THR A 186 8.15 22.08 -15.03
C THR A 186 7.31 23.00 -14.15
N GLN A 187 5.98 22.86 -14.15
CA GLN A 187 5.08 23.65 -13.30
C GLN A 187 5.31 23.40 -11.81
N ILE A 188 5.44 22.12 -11.40
CA ILE A 188 5.72 21.75 -10.00
C ILE A 188 7.05 22.35 -9.53
N LYS A 189 8.06 22.36 -10.41
CA LYS A 189 9.36 22.97 -10.09
C LYS A 189 9.24 24.48 -9.88
N GLU A 190 8.55 25.19 -10.76
CA GLU A 190 8.32 26.64 -10.62
C GLU A 190 7.51 26.96 -9.36
N ASP A 191 6.50 26.16 -9.06
CA ASP A 191 5.69 26.31 -7.84
C ASP A 191 6.50 26.07 -6.57
N PHE A 192 7.39 25.08 -6.59
CA PHE A 192 8.29 24.81 -5.48
C PHE A 192 9.27 25.96 -5.23
N GLU A 193 9.90 26.49 -6.29
CA GLU A 193 10.79 27.66 -6.19
C GLU A 193 10.05 28.88 -5.61
N ARG A 194 8.81 29.12 -6.08
CA ARG A 194 7.94 30.18 -5.57
C ARG A 194 7.58 29.99 -4.09
N LEU A 195 7.28 28.77 -3.66
CA LEU A 195 6.97 28.48 -2.26
C LEU A 195 8.21 28.65 -1.36
N ALA A 196 9.38 28.21 -1.83
CA ALA A 196 10.64 28.38 -1.11
C ALA A 196 10.96 29.87 -0.86
N GLU A 197 10.75 30.73 -1.86
CA GLU A 197 10.90 32.18 -1.69
C GLU A 197 9.93 32.75 -0.65
N GLN A 198 8.65 32.33 -0.69
CA GLN A 198 7.64 32.75 0.29
C GLN A 198 7.99 32.29 1.70
N TYR A 199 8.49 31.07 1.85
CA TYR A 199 8.93 30.53 3.13
C TYR A 199 10.08 31.35 3.71
N GLN A 200 11.11 31.66 2.91
CA GLN A 200 12.22 32.51 3.36
C GLN A 200 11.79 33.95 3.71
N ALA A 201 10.81 34.51 2.99
CA ALA A 201 10.23 35.80 3.32
C ALA A 201 9.44 35.74 4.64
N GLY A 202 8.68 34.66 4.86
CA GLY A 202 7.96 34.39 6.11
C GLY A 202 8.88 34.25 7.31
N GLN A 203 10.01 33.55 7.16
CA GLN A 203 11.04 33.43 8.20
C GLN A 203 11.58 34.79 8.66
N ARG A 204 11.94 35.66 7.70
CA ARG A 204 12.40 37.02 8.01
C ARG A 204 11.35 37.84 8.74
N ALA A 205 10.09 37.75 8.31
CA ALA A 205 8.98 38.45 8.97
C ALA A 205 8.73 37.92 10.40
N PHE A 206 8.94 36.62 10.63
CA PHE A 206 8.83 36.01 11.94
C PHE A 206 9.93 36.50 12.91
N GLU A 207 11.18 36.57 12.46
CA GLU A 207 12.29 37.12 13.23
C GLU A 207 12.04 38.58 13.63
N ASP A 208 11.56 39.40 12.69
CA ASP A 208 11.17 40.79 12.96
C ASP A 208 10.04 40.90 14.00
N LEU A 209 9.04 40.02 13.93
CA LEU A 209 7.94 39.95 14.88
C LEU A 209 8.42 39.52 16.27
N GLN A 210 9.37 38.58 16.33
CA GLN A 210 9.97 38.12 17.57
C GLN A 210 10.70 39.26 18.30
N LEU A 211 11.45 40.08 17.57
CA LEU A 211 12.10 41.28 18.12
C LEU A 211 11.08 42.30 18.64
N GLN A 212 9.97 42.50 17.94
CA GLN A 212 8.90 43.40 18.40
C GLN A 212 8.17 42.87 19.63
N ALA A 213 7.97 41.55 19.73
CA ALA A 213 7.32 40.89 20.85
C ALA A 213 8.14 40.97 22.16
N GLN A 214 9.47 41.06 22.07
CA GLN A 214 10.31 41.33 23.25
C GLN A 214 9.98 42.66 23.92
N HIS A 215 9.56 43.66 23.13
CA HIS A 215 9.20 44.99 23.63
C HIS A 215 7.71 45.18 23.88
N ASN A 216 6.85 44.31 23.35
CA ASN A 216 5.40 44.41 23.51
C ASN A 216 4.76 43.03 23.82
N PRO A 217 4.39 42.75 25.10
CA PRO A 217 3.81 41.48 25.49
C PRO A 217 2.46 41.17 24.82
N GLN A 218 1.76 42.17 24.28
CA GLN A 218 0.49 41.97 23.57
C GLN A 218 0.66 41.25 22.23
N LEU A 219 1.88 41.17 21.70
CA LEU A 219 2.16 40.49 20.42
C LEU A 219 2.40 38.98 20.57
N ARG A 220 2.40 38.42 21.79
CA ARG A 220 2.65 36.98 22.02
C ARG A 220 1.68 36.08 21.25
N GLY A 221 0.38 36.39 21.25
CA GLY A 221 -0.61 35.62 20.49
C GLY A 221 -0.39 35.68 18.98
N GLN A 222 0.06 36.82 18.45
CA GLN A 222 0.41 36.94 17.03
C GLN A 222 1.68 36.16 16.69
N LEU A 223 2.65 36.13 17.60
CA LEU A 223 3.86 35.34 17.46
C LEU A 223 3.54 33.85 17.39
N GLU A 224 2.69 33.36 18.29
CA GLU A 224 2.25 31.96 18.30
C GLU A 224 1.51 31.57 17.01
N GLN A 225 0.58 32.43 16.55
CA GLN A 225 -0.10 32.24 15.27
C GLN A 225 0.89 32.20 14.11
N SER A 226 1.86 33.12 14.07
CA SER A 226 2.88 33.17 13.02
C SER A 226 3.81 31.95 13.05
N TYR A 227 4.14 31.44 14.25
CA TYR A 227 4.92 30.21 14.43
C TYR A 227 4.15 29.00 13.90
N ASN A 228 2.87 28.87 14.24
CA ASN A 228 2.01 27.80 13.75
C ASN A 228 1.87 27.81 12.23
N VAL A 229 1.74 29.00 11.62
CA VAL A 229 1.74 29.16 10.15
C VAL A 229 3.09 28.75 9.57
N LEU A 230 4.20 29.23 10.12
CA LEU A 230 5.54 28.92 9.61
C LEU A 230 5.84 27.42 9.69
N ARG A 231 5.44 26.76 10.79
CA ARG A 231 5.56 25.30 10.97
C ARG A 231 4.75 24.53 9.92
N ARG A 232 3.54 24.98 9.60
CA ARG A 232 2.73 24.38 8.52
C ARG A 232 3.39 24.55 7.16
N VAL A 233 3.88 25.76 6.84
CA VAL A 233 4.57 26.01 5.57
C VAL A 233 5.87 25.20 5.48
N GLN A 234 6.63 25.08 6.57
CA GLN A 234 7.83 24.24 6.63
C GLN A 234 7.50 22.78 6.32
N TYR A 235 6.45 22.24 6.93
CA TYR A 235 5.99 20.88 6.67
C TYR A 235 5.57 20.70 5.21
N VAL A 236 4.77 21.61 4.65
CA VAL A 236 4.35 21.55 3.23
C VAL A 236 5.56 21.66 2.29
N THR A 237 6.51 22.55 2.59
CA THR A 237 7.73 22.74 1.80
C THR A 237 8.61 21.50 1.87
N TYR A 238 8.72 20.85 3.03
CA TYR A 238 9.43 19.59 3.20
C TYR A 238 8.80 18.45 2.41
N VAL A 239 7.47 18.31 2.47
CA VAL A 239 6.75 17.31 1.67
C VAL A 239 6.93 17.60 0.18
N GLN A 240 6.81 18.86 -0.24
CA GLN A 240 7.00 19.23 -1.65
C GLN A 240 8.45 19.12 -2.12
N SER A 241 9.45 19.41 -1.28
CA SER A 241 10.86 19.18 -1.62
C SER A 241 11.11 17.69 -1.79
N ARG A 242 10.50 16.87 -0.95
CA ARG A 242 10.50 15.42 -1.10
C ARG A 242 9.86 14.94 -2.40
N VAL A 243 8.89 15.65 -2.98
CA VAL A 243 8.33 15.34 -4.30
C VAL A 243 9.11 15.98 -5.46
N ALA A 244 9.70 17.17 -5.25
CA ALA A 244 10.35 17.98 -6.29
C ALA A 244 11.87 17.75 -6.40
N GLU A 245 12.59 17.52 -5.29
CA GLU A 245 14.00 17.12 -5.26
C GLU A 245 14.26 15.79 -5.97
N PRO A 246 13.43 14.74 -5.86
CA PRO A 246 13.62 13.56 -6.70
C PRO A 246 13.36 13.82 -8.20
N ILE A 247 12.67 14.92 -8.55
CA ILE A 247 12.44 15.38 -9.93
C ILE A 247 13.63 16.24 -10.42
N ALA A 248 14.38 16.86 -9.51
CA ALA A 248 15.58 17.68 -9.77
C ALA A 248 16.90 16.90 -9.64
N GLU A 249 16.96 15.85 -8.83
CA GLU A 249 18.09 14.92 -8.71
C GLU A 249 17.83 13.60 -9.46
N PRO A 250 18.77 13.11 -10.28
CA PRO A 250 18.61 11.90 -11.08
C PRO A 250 18.23 10.62 -10.32
N SER A 251 18.47 10.51 -9.01
CA SER A 251 18.39 9.25 -8.27
C SER A 251 16.96 8.76 -7.97
N THR A 252 15.95 9.64 -7.99
CA THR A 252 14.63 9.24 -7.46
C THR A 252 13.48 9.33 -8.46
N PHE A 253 13.56 10.11 -9.55
CA PHE A 253 12.71 9.95 -10.75
C PHE A 253 13.46 9.51 -12.02
N SER A 254 14.79 9.60 -12.09
CA SER A 254 15.55 9.25 -13.32
C SER A 254 16.07 7.81 -13.38
N ASP A 255 16.14 7.10 -12.25
CA ASP A 255 16.67 5.72 -12.26
C ASP A 255 15.72 4.69 -12.88
N ALA A 256 14.45 5.04 -13.14
CA ALA A 256 13.53 4.11 -13.78
C ALA A 256 12.50 4.79 -14.70
N ALA A 257 12.52 4.40 -15.98
CA ALA A 257 11.66 4.89 -17.06
C ALA A 257 10.13 4.86 -16.77
N TRP A 258 9.70 4.19 -15.70
CA TRP A 258 8.29 4.07 -15.33
C TRP A 258 7.76 5.20 -14.44
N LYS A 259 8.63 5.92 -13.72
CA LYS A 259 8.24 6.93 -12.71
C LYS A 259 7.55 8.19 -13.28
N PRO A 260 7.93 8.73 -14.46
CA PRO A 260 7.32 9.96 -14.99
C PRO A 260 5.79 9.87 -15.17
N ALA A 261 5.25 8.68 -15.43
CA ALA A 261 3.80 8.50 -15.59
C ALA A 261 3.00 8.80 -14.32
N PHE A 262 3.63 8.72 -13.14
CA PHE A 262 2.96 8.94 -11.86
C PHE A 262 2.88 10.43 -11.47
N VAL A 263 3.59 11.32 -12.16
CA VAL A 263 3.53 12.77 -11.91
C VAL A 263 2.10 13.30 -12.05
N GLU A 264 1.28 12.68 -12.91
CA GLU A 264 -0.13 13.03 -13.08
C GLU A 264 -0.94 12.95 -11.78
N LEU A 265 -0.55 12.05 -10.87
CA LEU A 265 -1.22 11.86 -9.58
C LEU A 265 -0.84 12.93 -8.55
N ALA A 266 0.28 13.62 -8.75
CA ALA A 266 0.72 14.65 -7.83
C ALA A 266 -0.29 15.82 -7.83
N GLY A 267 -0.78 16.17 -6.64
CA GLY A 267 -1.78 17.23 -6.46
C GLY A 267 -3.24 16.79 -6.67
N GLN A 268 -3.49 15.52 -7.00
CA GLN A 268 -4.84 14.94 -6.97
C GLN A 268 -5.07 14.24 -5.63
N CYS A 269 -6.29 14.28 -5.10
CA CYS A 269 -6.65 13.56 -3.89
C CYS A 269 -7.86 12.66 -4.15
N PHE A 270 -7.81 11.43 -3.64
CA PHE A 270 -8.82 10.41 -3.82
C PHE A 270 -9.43 10.07 -2.48
N SER A 271 -10.74 10.29 -2.35
CA SER A 271 -11.51 9.91 -1.18
C SER A 271 -12.15 8.53 -1.37
N TYR A 272 -12.08 7.67 -0.36
CA TYR A 272 -12.74 6.38 -0.31
C TYR A 272 -13.48 6.24 1.03
N THR A 273 -14.76 5.93 0.97
CA THR A 273 -15.56 5.65 2.17
C THR A 273 -15.52 4.16 2.46
N VAL A 274 -15.05 3.79 3.65
CA VAL A 274 -14.95 2.41 4.12
C VAL A 274 -15.71 2.23 5.42
N ASP A 275 -16.39 1.09 5.56
CA ASP A 275 -17.06 0.73 6.81
C ASP A 275 -16.04 0.08 7.77
N GLU A 276 -16.19 0.28 9.08
CA GLU A 276 -15.28 -0.24 10.12
C GLU A 276 -15.12 -1.76 10.05
N LYS A 277 -16.17 -2.47 9.61
CA LYS A 277 -16.14 -3.92 9.42
C LYS A 277 -15.24 -4.36 8.27
N GLU A 278 -15.24 -3.59 7.18
CA GLU A 278 -14.39 -3.85 6.02
C GLU A 278 -12.94 -3.47 6.35
N LEU A 279 -12.75 -2.31 6.97
CA LEU A 279 -11.42 -1.81 7.32
C LEU A 279 -10.68 -2.71 8.31
N LYS A 280 -11.33 -3.10 9.41
CA LYS A 280 -10.69 -3.83 10.52
C LYS A 280 -11.00 -5.34 10.56
N GLY A 281 -11.76 -5.83 9.59
CA GLY A 281 -12.28 -7.21 9.57
C GLY A 281 -13.37 -7.52 10.62
N GLY A 282 -13.85 -6.52 11.38
CA GLY A 282 -14.88 -6.70 12.40
C GLY A 282 -15.12 -5.45 13.25
N THR A 283 -16.25 -5.40 13.97
CA THR A 283 -16.59 -4.27 14.85
C THR A 283 -17.22 -4.75 16.16
N PRO A 284 -16.84 -4.18 17.32
CA PRO A 284 -17.58 -4.39 18.57
C PRO A 284 -18.86 -3.54 18.64
N ASN A 285 -19.00 -2.53 17.76
CA ASN A 285 -20.17 -1.66 17.66
C ASN A 285 -21.36 -2.37 17.02
N VAL A 286 -22.58 -1.97 17.39
CA VAL A 286 -23.82 -2.51 16.79
C VAL A 286 -23.99 -1.95 15.38
N ILE A 287 -23.77 -0.64 15.24
CA ILE A 287 -23.71 0.04 13.95
C ILE A 287 -22.22 0.25 13.61
N PRO A 288 -21.70 -0.28 12.49
CA PRO A 288 -20.32 -0.06 12.11
C PRO A 288 -20.08 1.42 11.81
N ARG A 289 -18.92 1.95 12.23
CA ARG A 289 -18.52 3.31 11.87
C ARG A 289 -18.19 3.41 10.38
N LYS A 290 -18.26 4.63 9.86
CA LYS A 290 -17.86 4.96 8.49
C LYS A 290 -16.69 5.91 8.51
N TYR A 291 -15.65 5.55 7.78
CA TYR A 291 -14.44 6.32 7.65
C TYR A 291 -14.30 6.82 6.22
N ASP A 292 -14.00 8.10 6.08
CA ASP A 292 -13.60 8.69 4.81
C ASP A 292 -12.09 8.84 4.81
N ILE A 293 -11.44 7.98 4.01
CA ILE A 293 -9.98 7.96 3.84
C ILE A 293 -9.65 8.78 2.61
N VAL A 294 -8.80 9.79 2.78
CA VAL A 294 -8.33 10.66 1.70
C VAL A 294 -6.86 10.39 1.47
N LEU A 295 -6.56 9.81 0.31
CA LEU A 295 -5.21 9.58 -0.19
C LEU A 295 -4.84 10.70 -1.17
N CYS A 296 -3.82 11.49 -0.84
CA CYS A 296 -3.19 12.44 -1.74
C CYS A 296 -1.81 11.89 -2.13
N PRO A 297 -1.64 11.27 -3.31
CA PRO A 297 -0.38 10.66 -3.70
C PRO A 297 0.79 11.64 -3.60
N PHE A 298 1.92 11.16 -3.06
CA PHE A 298 3.13 11.94 -2.80
C PHE A 298 3.01 13.01 -1.69
N GLN A 299 1.89 13.08 -0.98
CA GLN A 299 1.71 14.01 0.13
C GLN A 299 1.45 13.28 1.44
N ASN A 300 0.20 12.89 1.68
CA ASN A 300 -0.22 12.24 2.90
C ASN A 300 -1.48 11.41 2.70
N VAL A 301 -1.78 10.61 3.72
CA VAL A 301 -3.02 9.88 3.87
C VAL A 301 -3.69 10.35 5.14
N SER A 302 -4.99 10.64 5.07
CA SER A 302 -5.77 11.08 6.23
C SER A 302 -7.06 10.29 6.36
N GLN A 303 -7.51 10.13 7.60
CA GLN A 303 -8.77 9.48 7.96
C GLN A 303 -9.69 10.52 8.61
N THR A 304 -10.94 10.54 8.19
CA THR A 304 -11.98 11.43 8.72
C THR A 304 -13.25 10.67 9.05
N GLU A 305 -14.04 11.18 10.00
CA GLU A 305 -15.32 10.61 10.41
C GLU A 305 -16.45 11.66 10.31
N PRO A 306 -16.84 12.10 9.10
CA PRO A 306 -17.83 13.18 8.96
C PRO A 306 -19.22 12.80 9.49
N LEU A 307 -19.53 11.50 9.53
CA LEU A 307 -20.81 10.98 10.01
C LEU A 307 -20.83 10.71 11.52
N TYR A 308 -19.74 10.99 12.25
CA TYR A 308 -19.60 10.69 13.67
C TYR A 308 -20.76 11.19 14.55
N PRO A 309 -21.20 12.47 14.48
CA PRO A 309 -22.27 12.96 15.35
C PRO A 309 -23.62 12.27 15.10
N SER A 310 -23.87 11.86 13.85
CA SER A 310 -25.09 11.13 13.48
C SER A 310 -25.03 9.66 13.90
N TRP A 311 -23.83 9.05 13.81
CA TRP A 311 -23.58 7.69 14.24
C TRP A 311 -23.73 7.54 15.75
N THR A 312 -23.16 8.47 16.55
CA THR A 312 -23.24 8.44 18.02
C THR A 312 -24.69 8.43 18.49
N LYS A 313 -25.55 9.28 17.91
CA LYS A 313 -26.99 9.30 18.21
C LYS A 313 -27.69 7.98 17.90
N ALA A 314 -27.37 7.37 16.75
CA ALA A 314 -27.97 6.10 16.35
C ALA A 314 -27.50 4.93 17.24
N GLU A 315 -26.21 4.86 17.56
CA GLU A 315 -25.63 3.84 18.42
C GLU A 315 -26.22 3.90 19.84
N HIS A 316 -26.36 5.10 20.42
CA HIS A 316 -26.98 5.27 21.74
C HIS A 316 -28.46 4.85 21.77
N GLN A 317 -29.22 5.18 20.73
CA GLN A 317 -30.63 4.76 20.61
C GLN A 317 -30.76 3.24 20.54
N THR A 318 -29.89 2.57 19.77
CA THR A 318 -29.92 1.10 19.64
C THR A 318 -29.46 0.37 20.89
N LYS A 319 -28.52 0.94 21.67
CA LYS A 319 -28.05 0.38 22.94
C LYS A 319 -29.02 0.59 24.13
N GLY A 320 -30.18 1.24 23.91
CA GLY A 320 -31.23 1.39 24.93
C GLY A 320 -30.94 2.46 26.00
N GLY A 321 -29.95 3.33 25.77
CA GLY A 321 -29.67 4.47 26.65
C GLY A 321 -30.65 5.61 26.41
N VAL A 322 -31.17 6.22 27.49
CA VAL A 322 -31.94 7.47 27.41
C VAL A 322 -31.04 8.54 26.78
N ALA A 323 -31.49 9.14 25.68
CA ALA A 323 -30.78 10.22 25.01
C ALA A 323 -30.79 11.48 25.88
N THR A 324 -29.80 11.62 26.75
CA THR A 324 -29.47 12.88 27.44
C THR A 324 -28.05 13.26 27.08
N THR A 325 -27.87 13.92 25.94
CA THR A 325 -26.75 14.85 25.76
C THR A 325 -27.21 15.99 24.86
N ASP A 326 -27.12 17.19 25.43
CA ASP A 326 -27.26 18.48 24.76
C ASP A 326 -26.33 18.56 23.54
N GLY A 327 -26.80 19.25 22.51
CA GLY A 327 -26.11 19.36 21.23
C GLY A 327 -24.84 20.19 21.29
N ASN A 328 -23.71 19.57 20.94
CA ASN A 328 -22.73 20.01 19.95
C ASN A 328 -21.62 18.95 19.90
N GLU A 329 -21.93 17.73 19.44
CA GLU A 329 -20.87 16.79 19.09
C GLU A 329 -20.22 17.27 17.80
N GLU A 330 -19.03 17.83 17.94
CA GLU A 330 -18.22 18.29 16.81
C GLU A 330 -17.68 17.10 16.01
N VAL A 331 -17.46 17.33 14.72
CA VAL A 331 -16.82 16.35 13.85
C VAL A 331 -15.37 16.21 14.31
N PRO A 332 -14.90 14.98 14.62
CA PRO A 332 -13.52 14.77 15.01
C PRO A 332 -12.55 15.32 13.96
N ARG A 333 -11.44 15.89 14.43
CA ARG A 333 -10.35 16.34 13.54
C ARG A 333 -9.87 15.19 12.66
N PRO A 334 -9.45 15.48 11.40
CA PRO A 334 -8.78 14.51 10.57
C PRO A 334 -7.53 13.96 11.26
N ILE A 335 -7.35 12.64 11.18
CA ILE A 335 -6.17 11.94 11.70
C ILE A 335 -5.23 11.67 10.52
N GLY A 336 -3.98 12.10 10.62
CA GLY A 336 -2.94 11.74 9.66
C GLY A 336 -2.51 10.29 9.83
N LEU A 337 -2.72 9.45 8.82
CA LEU A 337 -2.27 8.06 8.83
C LEU A 337 -0.80 7.93 8.44
N GLY A 338 -0.29 8.85 7.61
CA GLY A 338 1.10 8.85 7.20
C GLY A 338 1.40 9.92 6.16
N VAL A 339 2.68 10.20 6.01
CA VAL A 339 3.28 11.18 5.09
C VAL A 339 4.17 10.44 4.11
N TRP A 340 4.18 10.85 2.85
CA TRP A 340 4.95 10.17 1.82
C TRP A 340 6.44 10.11 2.19
N ASN A 341 6.99 8.88 2.26
CA ASN A 341 8.41 8.65 2.55
C ASN A 341 9.20 8.33 1.28
N GLY A 342 8.67 7.43 0.45
CA GLY A 342 9.37 6.94 -0.74
C GLY A 342 8.70 5.73 -1.38
N TRP A 343 9.41 5.14 -2.35
CA TRP A 343 9.01 3.90 -3.02
C TRP A 343 9.57 2.68 -2.28
N GLN A 344 8.78 1.60 -2.20
CA GLN A 344 9.20 0.29 -1.71
C GLN A 344 9.37 -0.68 -2.88
N ASP A 345 9.96 -1.86 -2.61
CA ASP A 345 10.10 -2.94 -3.58
C ASP A 345 8.75 -3.31 -4.24
N SER A 346 8.78 -3.45 -5.56
CA SER A 346 7.60 -3.81 -6.34
C SER A 346 7.26 -5.29 -6.20
N ILE A 347 5.98 -5.60 -5.97
CA ILE A 347 5.45 -6.96 -5.94
C ILE A 347 4.90 -7.28 -7.33
N GLY A 348 5.63 -8.08 -8.11
CA GLY A 348 5.28 -8.37 -9.50
C GLY A 348 5.20 -7.10 -10.35
N PHE A 349 4.01 -6.77 -10.85
CA PHE A 349 3.76 -5.54 -11.62
C PHE A 349 3.27 -4.36 -10.77
N THR A 350 2.89 -4.62 -9.52
CA THR A 350 2.35 -3.61 -8.60
C THR A 350 3.48 -2.74 -8.05
N ARG A 351 3.26 -1.42 -8.05
CA ARG A 351 4.20 -0.46 -7.47
C ARG A 351 3.75 -0.08 -6.08
N VAL A 352 4.69 0.08 -5.16
CA VAL A 352 4.36 0.27 -3.74
C VAL A 352 4.94 1.59 -3.26
N GLN A 353 4.11 2.41 -2.65
CA GLN A 353 4.53 3.63 -1.97
C GLN A 353 4.39 3.45 -0.46
N ASN A 354 5.37 3.96 0.27
CA ASN A 354 5.37 3.93 1.73
C ASN A 354 5.05 5.31 2.30
N TYR A 355 4.12 5.38 3.25
CA TYR A 355 3.72 6.57 3.98
C TYR A 355 3.92 6.33 5.48
N ASN A 356 4.82 7.07 6.11
CA ASN A 356 5.19 6.91 7.52
C ASN A 356 5.04 8.24 8.30
N HIS A 357 5.40 8.26 9.58
CA HIS A 357 5.28 9.46 10.41
C HIS A 357 3.84 10.00 10.51
N GLY A 358 2.87 9.09 10.62
CA GLY A 358 1.49 9.42 10.95
C GLY A 358 1.33 9.84 12.41
N GLU A 359 0.13 10.22 12.79
CA GLU A 359 -0.18 10.58 14.18
C GLU A 359 0.00 9.38 15.11
N PRO A 360 0.45 9.60 16.36
CA PRO A 360 0.71 8.53 17.31
C PRO A 360 -0.56 7.74 17.62
N CYS A 361 -0.42 6.41 17.58
CA CYS A 361 -1.46 5.44 17.88
C CYS A 361 -1.58 5.20 19.39
N ALA A 362 -2.65 4.54 19.84
CA ALA A 362 -2.91 4.28 21.26
C ALA A 362 -1.85 3.38 21.94
N ASN A 363 -1.09 2.62 21.16
CA ASN A 363 0.01 1.77 21.61
C ASN A 363 1.38 2.48 21.60
N GLY A 364 1.43 3.77 21.23
CA GLY A 364 2.66 4.56 21.17
C GLY A 364 3.45 4.43 19.86
N GLN A 365 3.01 3.62 18.89
CA GLN A 365 3.63 3.58 17.56
C GLN A 365 3.05 4.67 16.65
N GLU A 366 3.84 5.13 15.69
CA GLU A 366 3.34 6.04 14.65
C GLU A 366 2.44 5.26 13.69
N ARG A 367 1.35 5.87 13.23
CA ARG A 367 0.57 5.29 12.14
C ARG A 367 1.40 5.26 10.86
N GLU A 368 1.22 4.20 10.08
CA GLU A 368 1.81 4.07 8.75
C GLU A 368 0.83 3.48 7.75
N ALA A 369 1.04 3.81 6.47
CA ALA A 369 0.20 3.35 5.38
C ALA A 369 1.04 2.92 4.18
N ARG A 370 0.68 1.77 3.62
CA ARG A 370 1.27 1.17 2.43
C ARG A 370 0.27 1.29 1.28
N VAL A 371 0.68 1.96 0.19
CA VAL A 371 -0.19 2.17 -0.97
C VAL A 371 0.29 1.33 -2.15
N GLU A 372 -0.53 0.37 -2.55
CA GLU A 372 -0.31 -0.49 -3.71
C GLU A 372 -0.97 0.09 -4.97
N LEU A 373 -0.16 0.31 -5.99
CA LEU A 373 -0.57 0.89 -7.27
C LEU A 373 -0.64 -0.20 -8.33
N SER A 374 -1.86 -0.52 -8.75
CA SER A 374 -2.14 -1.52 -9.78
C SER A 374 -2.62 -0.87 -11.08
N CYS A 375 -2.44 -1.58 -12.20
CA CYS A 375 -2.91 -1.08 -13.49
C CYS A 375 -4.44 -1.01 -13.54
N GLY A 376 -4.96 0.17 -13.90
CA GLY A 376 -6.39 0.44 -14.11
C GLY A 376 -6.63 1.46 -15.22
N VAL A 377 -7.89 1.66 -15.62
CA VAL A 377 -8.27 2.63 -16.67
C VAL A 377 -8.45 4.05 -16.10
N THR A 378 -8.79 4.15 -14.82
CA THR A 378 -9.09 5.41 -14.13
C THR A 378 -8.39 5.43 -12.78
N ASN A 379 -7.99 6.62 -12.33
CA ASN A 379 -7.41 6.80 -10.99
C ASN A 379 -8.51 6.67 -9.93
N ARG A 380 -8.47 5.62 -9.09
CA ARG A 380 -9.39 5.45 -7.96
C ARG A 380 -8.84 4.49 -6.92
N VAL A 381 -9.24 4.68 -5.68
CA VAL A 381 -9.00 3.72 -4.59
C VAL A 381 -10.03 2.59 -4.73
N VAL A 382 -9.55 1.35 -4.65
CA VAL A 382 -10.36 0.13 -4.80
C VAL A 382 -10.73 -0.45 -3.44
N SER A 383 -9.78 -0.51 -2.53
CA SER A 383 -9.98 -1.03 -1.17
C SER A 383 -8.99 -0.39 -0.20
N VAL A 384 -9.38 -0.38 1.07
CA VAL A 384 -8.54 0.05 2.18
C VAL A 384 -8.76 -0.90 3.36
N GLU A 385 -7.68 -1.45 3.88
CA GLU A 385 -7.69 -2.46 4.94
C GLU A 385 -6.66 -2.10 6.01
N GLU A 386 -6.95 -2.38 7.27
CA GLU A 386 -6.02 -2.26 8.41
C GLU A 386 -5.51 -3.67 8.74
N ARG A 387 -4.30 -4.00 8.27
CA ARG A 387 -3.71 -5.35 8.43
C ARG A 387 -3.32 -5.60 9.88
N GLU A 388 -2.64 -4.62 10.46
CA GLU A 388 -2.28 -4.59 11.87
C GLU A 388 -2.71 -3.26 12.47
N MET A 389 -2.76 -3.19 13.81
CA MET A 389 -3.18 -1.97 14.49
C MET A 389 -2.35 -0.79 14.00
N CYS A 390 -2.99 0.23 13.44
CA CYS A 390 -2.31 1.43 12.90
C CYS A 390 -1.36 1.19 11.71
N GLU A 391 -1.43 0.03 11.04
CA GLU A 391 -0.81 -0.25 9.74
C GLU A 391 -1.90 -0.44 8.69
N TYR A 392 -1.95 0.48 7.72
CA TYR A 392 -2.99 0.51 6.69
C TYR A 392 -2.44 0.06 5.34
N GLU A 393 -3.22 -0.70 4.59
CA GLU A 393 -2.95 -1.03 3.20
C GLU A 393 -4.06 -0.46 2.30
N ILE A 394 -3.64 0.27 1.25
CA ILE A 394 -4.55 0.93 0.33
C ILE A 394 -4.23 0.47 -1.08
N HIS A 395 -5.23 -0.04 -1.81
CA HIS A 395 -5.08 -0.42 -3.21
C HIS A 395 -5.63 0.69 -4.12
N LEU A 396 -4.74 1.31 -4.92
CA LEU A 396 -5.07 2.33 -5.91
C LEU A 396 -4.92 1.77 -7.33
N GLU A 397 -6.00 1.83 -8.11
CA GLU A 397 -5.94 1.60 -9.54
C GLU A 397 -5.53 2.88 -10.27
N THR A 398 -4.54 2.79 -11.16
CA THR A 398 -4.12 3.93 -11.99
C THR A 398 -3.58 3.49 -13.37
N PRO A 399 -3.88 4.25 -14.45
CA PRO A 399 -3.22 4.04 -15.75
C PRO A 399 -1.71 4.18 -15.69
N ALA A 400 -1.19 4.96 -14.73
CA ALA A 400 0.24 5.19 -14.55
C ALA A 400 1.02 3.92 -14.18
N ALA A 401 0.35 2.89 -13.63
CA ALA A 401 0.98 1.62 -13.26
C ALA A 401 1.02 0.60 -14.42
N CYS A 402 0.20 0.79 -15.48
CA CYS A 402 0.11 -0.15 -16.59
C CYS A 402 1.43 -0.28 -17.35
N SER A 403 1.94 -1.49 -17.53
CA SER A 403 3.21 -1.74 -18.21
C SER A 403 3.04 -2.62 -19.45
N LYS A 404 4.00 -2.54 -20.36
CA LYS A 404 4.05 -3.43 -21.54
C LYS A 404 4.31 -4.89 -21.13
N ALA A 405 5.16 -5.08 -20.11
CA ALA A 405 5.47 -6.39 -19.56
C ALA A 405 4.24 -7.11 -18.98
N GLU A 406 3.33 -6.39 -18.31
CA GLU A 406 2.07 -6.96 -17.83
C GLU A 406 1.16 -7.42 -18.98
N GLU A 407 1.10 -6.65 -20.07
CA GLU A 407 0.32 -7.04 -21.25
C GLU A 407 0.89 -8.29 -21.92
N ASP A 408 2.21 -8.35 -22.10
CA ASP A 408 2.87 -9.48 -22.74
C ASP A 408 2.72 -10.76 -21.88
N ALA A 409 2.86 -10.64 -20.55
CA ALA A 409 2.61 -11.75 -19.62
C ALA A 409 1.16 -12.27 -19.68
N LEU A 410 0.17 -11.38 -19.76
CA LEU A 410 -1.23 -11.78 -19.93
C LEU A 410 -1.49 -12.45 -21.28
N GLN A 411 -0.82 -12.00 -22.35
CA GLN A 411 -0.94 -12.63 -23.67
C GLN A 411 -0.35 -14.03 -23.68
N ASP A 412 0.80 -14.22 -23.03
CA ASP A 412 1.44 -15.52 -22.87
C ASP A 412 0.58 -16.46 -22.04
N GLU A 413 0.01 -16.02 -20.92
CA GLU A 413 -0.92 -16.82 -20.11
C GLU A 413 -2.18 -17.20 -20.91
N ILE A 414 -2.75 -16.27 -21.67
CA ILE A 414 -3.89 -16.57 -22.56
C ILE A 414 -3.50 -17.60 -23.63
N ALA A 415 -2.28 -17.55 -24.16
CA ALA A 415 -1.79 -18.51 -25.13
C ALA A 415 -1.62 -19.91 -24.51
N GLN A 416 -1.08 -19.98 -23.29
CA GLN A 416 -0.96 -21.22 -22.51
C GLN A 416 -2.34 -21.84 -22.23
N VAL A 417 -3.29 -21.07 -21.67
CA VAL A 417 -4.66 -21.57 -21.38
C VAL A 417 -5.38 -22.04 -22.65
N LYS A 418 -5.08 -21.47 -23.82
CA LYS A 418 -5.62 -21.93 -25.12
C LYS A 418 -4.98 -23.21 -25.65
N ALA A 419 -3.79 -23.59 -25.17
CA ALA A 419 -3.07 -24.77 -25.61
C ALA A 419 -3.54 -26.06 -24.89
N PHE A 420 -3.86 -25.98 -23.60
CA PHE A 420 -4.35 -27.11 -22.79
C PHE A 420 -5.54 -27.92 -23.35
N PRO A 421 -6.52 -27.33 -24.06
CA PRO A 421 -7.63 -28.09 -24.62
C PRO A 421 -7.25 -29.10 -25.71
N LYS A 422 -5.97 -29.21 -26.13
CA LYS A 422 -5.59 -30.01 -27.31
C LYS A 422 -5.20 -31.47 -27.04
N ASP A 423 -4.91 -31.86 -25.79
CA ASP A 423 -4.38 -33.22 -25.53
C ASP A 423 -5.41 -34.25 -25.04
N THR A 424 -6.69 -33.89 -24.92
CA THR A 424 -7.76 -34.85 -24.56
C THR A 424 -8.36 -35.62 -25.74
N LYS A 425 -7.78 -35.49 -26.95
CA LYS A 425 -8.20 -36.25 -28.15
C LYS A 425 -7.12 -37.17 -28.72
N THR A 426 -6.49 -37.95 -27.85
CA THR A 426 -5.72 -39.16 -28.21
C THR A 426 -5.66 -39.96 -26.92
N THR A 427 -6.58 -40.89 -26.64
CA THR A 427 -6.59 -42.24 -27.21
C THR A 427 -7.98 -42.86 -27.05
N GLY A 428 -8.77 -42.89 -28.13
CA GLY A 428 -9.83 -43.88 -28.26
C GLY A 428 -9.16 -45.21 -28.60
N HIS A 429 -8.93 -46.06 -27.60
CA HIS A 429 -8.68 -47.48 -27.84
C HIS A 429 -10.01 -48.10 -28.29
N ASP A 430 -10.31 -47.98 -29.58
CA ASP A 430 -11.10 -48.98 -30.28
C ASP A 430 -10.17 -50.17 -30.53
N GLU A 431 -10.23 -51.19 -29.69
CA GLU A 431 -9.76 -52.52 -30.07
C GLU A 431 -10.94 -53.48 -30.17
N LEU A 432 -11.01 -54.07 -31.36
CA LEU A 432 -11.97 -55.02 -31.93
C LEU A 432 -11.85 -56.42 -31.33
#